data_AF-A0A3R7M089-F1
#
_entry.id   AF-A0A3R7M089-F1
#
_cell.length_a   1.000
_cell.length_b   1.000
_cell.length_c   1.000
_cell.angle_alpha   90.00
_cell.angle_beta   90.00
_cell.angle_gamma   90.00
#
_symmetry.space_group_name_H-M   'P 1'
#
loop_
_entity.id
_entity.type
_entity.pdbx_description
1 polymer ?
#
loop_
_entity_poly.entity_id
_entity_poly.type
_entity_poly.pdbx_seq_one_letter_code
_entity_poly.pdbx_strand_id
1 'polypeptide(L)'
;MEEFTVEETRARHDHDIVQPCKANSARSYVGHSLAERQAVYAESVKDPALFWSRIAADNFYWEKLWPADKPVLEYNYHKSKGRVFVRWFDGAMTNMCYNALDRHLPQHKDRVCYYWEGNAEGESSTVTYGEMHEAVLRLAAVLRHRYGIRKGHVVTLYLPMIPFTVQVMLAAARLGAVVSVVFAGFSANSLASRIMDSGSELLITATRLPEG
;
A
#
# COMPACT_ATOMS: atom_id res chain seq x y z
N MET A 1 -26.99 -12.38 4.85
CA MET A 1 -26.38 -11.60 3.77
C MET A 1 -27.42 -11.55 2.68
N GLU A 2 -28.12 -10.44 2.56
CA GLU A 2 -29.09 -10.24 1.49
C GLU A 2 -28.35 -10.25 0.15
N GLU A 3 -28.87 -11.04 -0.79
CA GLU A 3 -28.47 -10.97 -2.19
C GLU A 3 -28.70 -9.54 -2.67
N PHE A 4 -27.63 -8.85 -3.10
CA PHE A 4 -27.76 -7.63 -3.89
C PHE A 4 -28.46 -8.00 -5.20
N THR A 5 -29.79 -7.93 -5.21
CA THR A 5 -30.58 -8.09 -6.41
C THR A 5 -30.47 -6.80 -7.22
N VAL A 6 -30.50 -6.94 -8.54
CA VAL A 6 -30.44 -5.82 -9.50
C VAL A 6 -31.51 -4.74 -9.21
N GLU A 7 -32.55 -5.07 -8.44
CA GLU A 7 -33.60 -4.13 -8.03
C GLU A 7 -33.14 -3.04 -7.07
N GLU A 8 -32.13 -3.24 -6.22
CA GLU A 8 -31.65 -2.20 -5.29
C GLU A 8 -30.97 -1.02 -6.01
N THR A 9 -30.56 -1.22 -7.26
CA THR A 9 -30.02 -0.18 -8.14
C THR A 9 -31.09 0.84 -8.60
N ARG A 10 -32.38 0.57 -8.38
CA ARG A 10 -33.50 1.41 -8.86
C ARG A 10 -33.63 2.79 -8.19
N ALA A 11 -32.89 3.07 -7.11
CA ALA A 11 -32.89 4.38 -6.45
C ALA A 11 -31.92 5.39 -7.09
N ARG A 12 -31.14 4.99 -8.11
CA ARG A 12 -30.20 5.87 -8.81
C ARG A 12 -30.91 6.58 -9.96
N HIS A 13 -30.65 7.88 -10.10
CA HIS A 13 -31.21 8.74 -11.16
C HIS A 13 -30.67 8.40 -12.56
N ASP A 14 -29.75 7.43 -12.67
CA ASP A 14 -29.13 6.98 -13.90
C ASP A 14 -29.30 5.46 -14.04
N HIS A 15 -29.92 5.03 -15.13
CA HIS A 15 -30.25 3.65 -15.43
C HIS A 15 -29.32 3.02 -16.48
N ASP A 16 -28.36 3.78 -17.01
CA ASP A 16 -27.47 3.29 -18.05
C ASP A 16 -26.38 2.40 -17.44
N ILE A 17 -26.65 1.09 -17.43
CA ILE A 17 -25.67 0.08 -17.04
C ILE A 17 -24.62 -0.02 -18.15
N VAL A 18 -23.46 0.61 -17.92
CA VAL A 18 -22.30 0.50 -18.83
C VAL A 18 -21.56 -0.82 -18.57
N GLN A 19 -21.63 -1.73 -19.53
CA GLN A 19 -20.91 -3.00 -19.46
C GLN A 19 -19.43 -2.83 -19.82
N PRO A 20 -18.52 -3.62 -19.21
CA PRO A 20 -17.13 -3.64 -19.63
C PRO A 20 -17.01 -4.02 -21.11
N CYS A 21 -16.13 -3.34 -21.83
CA CYS A 21 -15.87 -3.70 -23.23
C CYS A 21 -15.28 -5.12 -23.32
N LYS A 22 -15.47 -5.77 -24.48
CA LYS A 22 -14.97 -7.15 -24.72
C LYS A 22 -13.48 -7.29 -24.44
N ALA A 23 -12.68 -6.28 -24.83
CA ALA A 23 -11.24 -6.27 -24.61
C ALA A 23 -10.87 -6.29 -23.11
N ASN A 24 -11.58 -5.53 -22.27
CA ASN A 24 -11.35 -5.49 -20.83
C ASN A 24 -11.81 -6.79 -20.17
N SER A 25 -12.98 -7.32 -20.56
CA SER A 25 -13.47 -8.60 -20.05
C SER A 25 -12.51 -9.75 -20.36
N ALA A 26 -11.94 -9.81 -21.57
CA ALA A 26 -11.01 -10.86 -21.98
C ALA A 26 -9.67 -10.86 -21.19
N ARG A 27 -9.26 -9.71 -20.65
CA ARG A 27 -8.00 -9.56 -19.88
C ARG A 27 -8.21 -9.57 -18.36
N SER A 28 -9.43 -9.79 -17.89
CA SER A 28 -9.75 -9.75 -16.47
C SER A 28 -9.20 -10.98 -15.73
N TYR A 29 -8.51 -10.73 -14.61
CA TYR A 29 -8.00 -11.79 -13.73
C TYR A 29 -9.06 -12.34 -12.75
N VAL A 30 -10.26 -11.75 -12.72
CA VAL A 30 -11.34 -12.09 -11.79
C VAL A 30 -12.59 -12.61 -12.50
N GLY A 31 -12.44 -13.01 -13.76
CA GLY A 31 -13.52 -13.55 -14.59
C GLY A 31 -13.93 -12.65 -15.76
N HIS A 32 -14.30 -13.31 -16.86
CA HIS A 32 -14.68 -12.69 -18.12
C HIS A 32 -16.14 -12.26 -18.16
N SER A 33 -16.96 -12.77 -17.24
CA SER A 33 -18.38 -12.45 -17.11
C SER A 33 -18.73 -11.93 -15.70
N LEU A 34 -19.93 -11.35 -15.55
CA LEU A 34 -20.44 -10.94 -14.23
C LEU A 34 -20.61 -12.15 -13.31
N ALA A 35 -21.11 -13.27 -13.82
CA ALA A 35 -21.32 -14.49 -13.06
C ALA A 35 -20.00 -15.06 -12.50
N GLU A 36 -18.93 -15.07 -13.31
CA GLU A 36 -17.61 -15.49 -12.83
C GLU A 36 -17.07 -14.57 -11.73
N ARG A 37 -17.22 -13.24 -11.88
CA ARG A 37 -16.80 -12.28 -10.84
C ARG A 37 -17.58 -12.45 -9.55
N GLN A 38 -18.88 -12.70 -9.65
CA GLN A 38 -19.73 -13.01 -8.51
C GLN A 38 -19.31 -14.32 -7.84
N ALA A 39 -18.88 -15.33 -8.60
CA ALA A 39 -18.37 -16.57 -8.04
C ALA A 39 -17.06 -16.35 -7.26
N VAL A 40 -16.10 -15.59 -7.80
CA VAL A 40 -14.86 -15.22 -7.09
C VAL A 40 -15.18 -14.45 -5.80
N TYR A 41 -16.11 -13.50 -5.87
CA TYR A 41 -16.56 -12.76 -4.69
C TYR A 41 -17.19 -13.69 -3.64
N ALA A 42 -18.09 -14.58 -4.06
CA ALA A 42 -18.75 -15.52 -3.17
C ALA A 42 -17.75 -16.44 -2.46
N GLU A 43 -16.70 -16.90 -3.15
CA GLU A 43 -15.60 -17.66 -2.55
C GLU A 43 -14.90 -16.83 -1.45
N SER A 44 -14.57 -15.57 -1.75
CA SER A 44 -13.86 -14.67 -0.82
C SER A 44 -14.61 -14.36 0.47
N VAL A 45 -15.95 -14.42 0.43
CA VAL A 45 -16.82 -14.13 1.57
C VAL A 45 -17.20 -15.40 2.33
N LYS A 46 -17.38 -16.52 1.61
CA LYS A 46 -17.75 -17.81 2.21
C LYS A 46 -16.65 -18.36 3.11
N ASP A 47 -15.40 -18.31 2.65
CA ASP A 47 -14.23 -18.71 3.43
C ASP A 47 -13.07 -17.70 3.21
N PRO A 48 -13.09 -16.56 3.91
CA PRO A 48 -12.08 -15.52 3.73
C PRO A 48 -10.68 -16.00 4.14
N ALA A 49 -10.58 -16.91 5.12
CA ALA A 49 -9.29 -17.42 5.57
C ALA A 49 -8.61 -18.23 4.46
N LEU A 50 -9.33 -19.18 3.87
CA LEU A 50 -8.81 -20.00 2.78
C LEU A 50 -8.49 -19.15 1.54
N PHE A 51 -9.43 -18.30 1.11
CA PHE A 51 -9.27 -17.47 -0.08
C PHE A 51 -8.04 -16.55 0.01
N TRP A 52 -7.95 -15.76 1.08
CA TRP A 52 -6.86 -14.80 1.25
C TRP A 52 -5.53 -15.46 1.59
N SER A 53 -5.51 -16.62 2.24
CA SER A 53 -4.27 -17.38 2.47
C SER A 53 -3.60 -17.82 1.17
N ARG A 54 -4.39 -18.25 0.17
CA ARG A 54 -3.88 -18.65 -1.15
C ARG A 54 -3.27 -17.46 -1.88
N ILE A 55 -4.03 -16.37 -1.97
CA ILE A 55 -3.54 -15.13 -2.60
C ILE A 55 -2.27 -14.63 -1.91
N ALA A 56 -2.26 -14.59 -0.57
CA ALA A 56 -1.13 -14.12 0.20
C ALA A 56 0.13 -14.97 -0.02
N ALA A 57 -0.01 -16.30 -0.02
CA ALA A 57 1.12 -17.22 -0.21
C ALA A 57 1.66 -17.18 -1.64
N ASP A 58 0.79 -17.08 -2.65
CA ASP A 58 1.18 -17.15 -4.05
C ASP A 58 1.76 -15.83 -4.59
N ASN A 59 1.33 -14.68 -4.05
CA ASN A 59 1.62 -13.37 -4.65
C ASN A 59 2.61 -12.51 -3.87
N PHE A 60 2.96 -12.89 -2.63
CA PHE A 60 3.85 -12.10 -1.78
C PHE A 60 5.01 -12.94 -1.27
N TYR A 61 6.17 -12.28 -1.16
CA TYR A 61 7.29 -12.85 -0.43
C TYR A 61 7.02 -12.76 1.07
N TRP A 62 7.24 -13.89 1.74
CA TRP A 62 7.25 -14.01 3.19
C TRP A 62 8.60 -14.57 3.62
N GLU A 63 9.28 -13.87 4.54
CA GLU A 63 10.47 -14.41 5.19
C GLU A 63 10.07 -15.55 6.14
N LYS A 64 8.90 -15.41 6.77
CA LYS A 64 8.26 -16.44 7.56
C LYS A 64 6.77 -16.44 7.27
N LEU A 65 6.23 -17.58 6.83
CA LEU A 65 4.78 -17.76 6.72
C LEU A 65 4.11 -17.85 8.09
N TRP A 66 2.81 -17.57 8.16
CA TRP A 66 2.05 -17.70 9.40
C TRP A 66 2.07 -19.16 9.87
N PRO A 67 2.12 -19.42 11.20
CA PRO A 67 2.09 -20.77 11.75
C PRO A 67 0.78 -21.51 11.43
N ALA A 68 0.87 -22.83 11.19
CA ALA A 68 -0.30 -23.66 10.87
C ALA A 68 -1.25 -23.87 12.07
N ASP A 69 -0.77 -23.65 13.29
CA ASP A 69 -1.52 -23.73 14.55
C ASP A 69 -2.27 -22.42 14.89
N LYS A 70 -2.15 -21.38 14.05
CA LYS A 70 -2.87 -20.10 14.21
C LYS A 70 -3.91 -19.89 13.12
N PRO A 71 -5.05 -19.24 13.45
CA PRO A 71 -6.01 -18.84 12.45
C PRO A 71 -5.41 -17.77 11.51
N VAL A 72 -5.68 -17.89 10.21
CA VAL A 72 -5.30 -16.89 9.20
C VAL A 72 -5.97 -15.54 9.46
N LEU A 73 -7.24 -15.58 9.91
CA LEU A 73 -8.05 -14.42 10.25
C LEU A 73 -8.64 -14.61 11.65
N GLU A 74 -8.38 -13.67 12.54
CA GLU A 74 -8.98 -13.58 13.88
C GLU A 74 -9.47 -12.15 14.11
N TYR A 75 -10.72 -11.95 14.54
CA TYR A 75 -11.25 -10.62 14.80
C TYR A 75 -12.35 -10.58 15.87
N ASN A 76 -12.50 -9.40 16.46
CA ASN A 76 -13.65 -9.03 17.27
C ASN A 76 -14.07 -7.59 16.91
N TYR A 77 -15.29 -7.42 16.39
CA TYR A 77 -15.89 -6.10 16.16
C TYR A 77 -16.88 -5.69 17.25
N HIS A 78 -17.23 -6.62 18.16
CA HIS A 78 -18.23 -6.41 19.19
C HIS A 78 -17.56 -5.81 20.42
N LYS A 79 -17.74 -4.50 20.62
CA LYS A 79 -17.23 -3.78 21.80
C LYS A 79 -17.70 -4.40 23.13
N SER A 80 -18.87 -5.03 23.15
CA SER A 80 -19.40 -5.73 24.33
C SER A 80 -18.72 -7.06 24.63
N LYS A 81 -18.00 -7.65 23.66
CA LYS A 81 -17.33 -8.96 23.79
C LYS A 81 -15.82 -8.84 24.03
N GLY A 82 -15.34 -7.64 24.36
CA GLY A 82 -13.93 -7.36 24.63
C GLY A 82 -13.32 -6.34 23.68
N ARG A 83 -11.99 -6.29 23.63
CA ARG A 83 -11.24 -5.33 22.80
C ARG A 83 -11.60 -5.55 21.31
N VAL A 84 -11.79 -4.46 20.59
CA VAL A 84 -11.95 -4.49 19.13
C VAL A 84 -10.59 -4.77 18.50
N PHE A 85 -10.50 -5.79 17.65
CA PHE A 85 -9.27 -6.12 16.94
C PHE A 85 -9.55 -6.88 15.63
N VAL A 86 -8.57 -6.83 14.72
CA VAL A 86 -8.49 -7.67 13.53
C VAL A 86 -7.04 -8.08 13.37
N ARG A 87 -6.79 -9.37 13.15
CA ARG A 87 -5.47 -9.92 12.88
C ARG A 87 -5.55 -10.80 11.65
N TRP A 88 -4.63 -10.54 10.74
CA TRP A 88 -4.39 -11.32 9.54
C TRP A 88 -2.97 -11.86 9.60
N PHE A 89 -2.81 -13.14 9.27
CA PHE A 89 -1.49 -13.78 9.11
C PHE A 89 -0.61 -13.63 10.37
N ASP A 90 -1.20 -13.78 11.56
CA ASP A 90 -0.48 -13.56 12.82
C ASP A 90 0.74 -14.47 12.94
N GLY A 91 1.89 -13.90 13.31
CA GLY A 91 3.17 -14.60 13.38
C GLY A 91 3.92 -14.75 12.05
N ALA A 92 3.36 -14.29 10.94
CA ALA A 92 4.08 -14.15 9.68
C ALA A 92 5.06 -12.96 9.71
N MET A 93 6.09 -13.01 8.88
CA MET A 93 7.10 -11.97 8.75
C MET A 93 7.39 -11.69 7.28
N THR A 94 7.37 -10.40 6.92
CA THR A 94 7.68 -9.91 5.59
C THR A 94 8.23 -8.48 5.67
N ASN A 95 8.76 -7.98 4.56
CA ASN A 95 9.14 -6.59 4.40
C ASN A 95 8.46 -5.98 3.15
N MET A 96 7.81 -4.83 3.32
CA MET A 96 7.09 -4.18 2.24
C MET A 96 8.03 -3.65 1.14
N CYS A 97 9.19 -3.11 1.51
CA CYS A 97 10.20 -2.70 0.53
C CYS A 97 10.68 -3.91 -0.28
N TYR A 98 10.91 -5.05 0.37
CA TYR A 98 11.34 -6.25 -0.34
C TYR A 98 10.30 -6.71 -1.39
N ASN A 99 9.02 -6.71 -1.01
CA ASN A 99 7.93 -7.04 -1.93
C ASN A 99 7.72 -6.03 -3.05
N ALA A 100 7.91 -4.74 -2.77
CA ALA A 100 7.68 -3.69 -3.77
C ALA A 100 8.89 -3.46 -4.69
N LEU A 101 10.11 -3.83 -4.26
CA LEU A 101 11.34 -3.43 -4.92
C LEU A 101 12.32 -4.60 -5.08
N ASP A 102 12.86 -5.12 -3.98
CA ASP A 102 14.01 -6.03 -3.99
C ASP A 102 13.74 -7.31 -4.78
N ARG A 103 12.57 -7.94 -4.59
CA ARG A 103 12.22 -9.21 -5.28
C ARG A 103 12.14 -9.09 -6.80
N HIS A 104 11.96 -7.88 -7.33
CA HIS A 104 11.82 -7.63 -8.76
C HIS A 104 13.16 -7.38 -9.46
N LEU A 105 14.23 -7.08 -8.71
CA LEU A 105 15.53 -6.71 -9.29
C LEU A 105 16.14 -7.76 -10.22
N PRO A 106 16.13 -9.07 -9.91
CA PRO A 106 16.82 -10.05 -10.76
C PRO A 106 16.31 -10.07 -12.21
N GLN A 107 15.02 -9.79 -12.42
CA GLN A 107 14.39 -9.80 -13.74
C GLN A 107 14.12 -8.41 -14.31
N HIS A 108 14.05 -7.37 -13.47
CA HIS A 108 13.52 -6.06 -13.85
C HIS A 108 14.43 -4.88 -13.48
N LYS A 109 15.71 -5.11 -13.16
CA LYS A 109 16.65 -4.05 -12.77
C LYS A 109 16.55 -2.80 -13.66
N ASP A 110 16.61 -2.97 -14.98
CA ASP A 110 16.64 -1.85 -15.93
C ASP A 110 15.23 -1.42 -16.41
N ARG A 111 14.17 -2.07 -15.89
CA ARG A 111 12.79 -1.71 -16.19
C ARG A 111 12.39 -0.48 -15.38
N VAL A 112 11.69 0.47 -16.01
CA VAL A 112 11.09 1.61 -15.31
C VAL A 112 10.05 1.10 -14.28
N CYS A 113 10.20 1.55 -13.03
CA CYS A 113 9.29 1.25 -11.92
C CYS A 113 8.47 2.46 -11.50
N TYR A 114 8.93 3.68 -11.82
CA TYR A 114 8.28 4.92 -11.45
C TYR A 114 8.39 5.92 -12.58
N TYR A 115 7.24 6.40 -13.04
CA TYR A 115 7.12 7.55 -13.95
C TYR A 115 6.72 8.74 -13.11
N TRP A 116 7.44 9.84 -13.25
CA TRP A 116 7.16 11.10 -12.58
C TRP A 116 6.91 12.17 -13.62
N GLU A 117 5.78 12.85 -13.47
CA GLU A 117 5.43 14.04 -14.21
C GLU A 117 5.40 15.20 -13.21
N GLY A 118 6.17 16.23 -13.52
CA GLY A 118 6.28 17.47 -12.76
C GLY A 118 5.14 18.42 -13.06
N ASN A 119 5.25 19.63 -12.53
CA ASN A 119 4.21 20.65 -12.69
C ASN A 119 4.40 21.45 -13.98
N ALA A 120 5.66 21.66 -14.39
CA ALA A 120 5.98 22.38 -15.60
C ALA A 120 5.83 21.49 -16.85
N GLU A 121 5.45 22.08 -17.98
CA GLU A 121 5.33 21.35 -19.24
C GLU A 121 6.70 20.76 -19.63
N GLY A 122 6.72 19.46 -19.91
CA GLY A 122 7.95 18.73 -20.24
C GLY A 122 8.85 18.39 -19.04
N GLU A 123 8.47 18.79 -17.82
CA GLU A 123 9.15 18.33 -16.61
C GLU A 123 8.72 16.90 -16.30
N SER A 124 9.58 15.93 -16.61
CA SER A 124 9.31 14.53 -16.29
C SER A 124 10.59 13.76 -15.97
N SER A 125 10.44 12.61 -15.33
CA SER A 125 11.53 11.73 -15.00
C SER A 125 11.06 10.29 -14.94
N THR A 126 11.96 9.36 -15.18
CA THR A 126 11.72 7.94 -15.00
C THR A 126 12.76 7.37 -14.06
N VAL A 127 12.35 6.39 -13.25
CA VAL A 127 13.23 5.70 -12.32
C VAL A 127 13.09 4.21 -12.54
N THR A 128 14.19 3.55 -12.85
CA THR A 128 14.28 2.09 -12.97
C THR A 128 14.26 1.41 -11.60
N TYR A 129 13.97 0.11 -11.55
CA TYR A 129 14.06 -0.67 -10.30
C TYR A 129 15.46 -0.58 -9.68
N GLY A 130 16.52 -0.61 -10.50
CA GLY A 130 17.91 -0.49 -10.06
C GLY A 130 18.19 0.85 -9.38
N GLU A 131 17.84 1.96 -10.03
CA GLU A 131 18.02 3.31 -9.48
C GLU A 131 17.22 3.52 -8.20
N MET A 132 15.96 3.05 -8.19
CA MET A 132 15.11 3.10 -6.99
C MET A 132 15.75 2.30 -5.85
N HIS A 133 16.23 1.08 -6.11
CA HIS A 133 16.87 0.25 -5.09
C HIS A 133 18.11 0.90 -4.48
N GLU A 134 18.99 1.47 -5.31
CA GLU A 134 20.17 2.17 -4.84
C GLU A 134 19.81 3.41 -4.00
N ALA A 135 18.84 4.21 -4.45
CA ALA A 135 18.37 5.38 -3.71
C ALA A 135 17.80 4.98 -2.35
N VAL A 136 16.96 3.93 -2.31
CA VAL A 136 16.37 3.40 -1.08
C VAL A 136 17.44 2.83 -0.14
N LEU A 137 18.47 2.15 -0.64
CA LEU A 137 19.58 1.66 0.20
C LEU A 137 20.34 2.81 0.84
N ARG A 138 20.71 3.82 0.06
CA ARG A 138 21.42 5.01 0.56
C ARG A 138 20.59 5.75 1.61
N LEU A 139 19.30 5.97 1.34
CA LEU A 139 18.41 6.64 2.29
C LEU A 139 18.21 5.82 3.56
N ALA A 140 18.00 4.51 3.46
CA ALA A 140 17.87 3.64 4.62
C ALA A 140 19.13 3.68 5.50
N ALA A 141 20.32 3.75 4.91
CA ALA A 141 21.58 3.91 5.64
C ALA A 141 21.64 5.27 6.35
N VAL A 142 21.28 6.36 5.68
CA VAL A 142 21.21 7.71 6.29
C VAL A 142 20.23 7.73 7.46
N LEU A 143 19.00 7.25 7.26
CA LEU A 143 17.96 7.19 8.30
C LEU A 143 18.44 6.39 9.52
N ARG A 144 19.05 5.23 9.30
CA ARG A 144 19.52 4.34 10.37
C ARG A 144 20.72 4.91 11.14
N HIS A 145 21.74 5.40 10.42
CA HIS A 145 23.04 5.70 11.00
C HIS A 145 23.21 7.18 11.39
N ARG A 146 22.57 8.11 10.67
CA ARG A 146 22.64 9.54 10.99
C ARG A 146 21.52 9.98 11.91
N TYR A 147 20.30 9.48 11.68
CA TYR A 147 19.12 9.89 12.44
C TYR A 147 18.64 8.84 13.46
N GLY A 148 19.30 7.69 13.53
CA GLY A 148 18.98 6.67 14.54
C GLY A 148 17.63 5.98 14.36
N ILE A 149 17.03 6.03 13.18
CA ILE A 149 15.73 5.40 12.91
C ILE A 149 15.82 3.88 13.08
N ARG A 150 14.80 3.32 13.76
CA ARG A 150 14.67 1.90 14.11
C ARG A 150 13.26 1.41 13.78
N LYS A 151 13.06 0.10 13.87
CA LYS A 151 11.74 -0.51 13.75
C LYS A 151 10.79 0.09 14.79
N GLY A 152 9.60 0.50 14.35
CA GLY A 152 8.57 1.11 15.20
C GLY A 152 8.67 2.63 15.38
N HIS A 153 9.79 3.27 15.04
CA HIS A 153 9.86 4.73 15.01
C HIS A 153 8.95 5.28 13.90
N VAL A 154 8.39 6.46 14.11
CA VAL A 154 7.56 7.20 13.18
C VAL A 154 8.38 8.29 12.46
N VAL A 155 8.35 8.25 11.13
CA VAL A 155 8.93 9.28 10.26
C VAL A 155 7.79 10.04 9.59
N THR A 156 7.66 11.33 9.91
CA THR A 156 6.69 12.23 9.26
C THR A 156 7.25 12.74 7.93
N LEU A 157 6.45 12.63 6.88
CA LEU A 157 6.74 13.20 5.58
C LEU A 157 5.83 14.38 5.32
N TYR A 158 6.43 15.55 5.14
CA TYR A 158 5.77 16.76 4.65
C TYR A 158 6.42 17.16 3.33
N LEU A 159 6.18 16.35 2.31
CA LEU A 159 6.83 16.42 1.00
C LEU A 159 5.79 16.54 -0.12
N PRO A 160 6.13 17.21 -1.24
CA PRO A 160 5.33 17.18 -2.46
C PRO A 160 5.38 15.81 -3.14
N MET A 161 4.63 15.67 -4.26
CA MET A 161 4.62 14.47 -5.10
C MET A 161 5.87 14.39 -5.99
N ILE A 162 7.04 14.19 -5.38
CA ILE A 162 8.34 14.04 -6.05
C ILE A 162 8.88 12.61 -5.87
N PRO A 163 9.78 12.11 -6.75
CA PRO A 163 10.33 10.76 -6.65
C PRO A 163 10.96 10.46 -5.28
N PHE A 164 11.58 11.48 -4.67
CA PHE A 164 12.19 11.39 -3.35
C PHE A 164 11.21 10.91 -2.26
N THR A 165 9.93 11.31 -2.33
CA THR A 165 8.91 10.92 -1.35
C THR A 165 8.73 9.41 -1.31
N VAL A 166 8.63 8.77 -2.47
CA VAL A 166 8.48 7.30 -2.57
C VAL A 166 9.76 6.59 -2.14
N GLN A 167 10.92 7.13 -2.48
CA GLN A 167 12.21 6.59 -2.04
C GLN A 167 12.34 6.59 -0.51
N VAL A 168 11.92 7.67 0.15
CA VAL A 168 11.91 7.76 1.62
C VAL A 168 10.90 6.79 2.24
N MET A 169 9.70 6.66 1.67
CA MET A 169 8.69 5.70 2.14
C MET A 169 9.21 4.26 2.11
N LEU A 170 9.84 3.86 0.99
CA LEU A 170 10.44 2.53 0.86
C LEU A 170 11.63 2.34 1.81
N ALA A 171 12.44 3.39 2.02
CA ALA A 171 13.57 3.34 2.96
C ALA A 171 13.09 3.17 4.41
N ALA A 172 12.05 3.89 4.82
CA ALA A 172 11.43 3.74 6.13
C ALA A 172 10.81 2.34 6.30
N ALA A 173 10.06 1.85 5.31
CA ALA A 173 9.49 0.51 5.30
C ALA A 173 10.57 -0.60 5.37
N ARG A 174 11.71 -0.40 4.70
CA ARG A 174 12.88 -1.30 4.79
C ARG A 174 13.44 -1.39 6.20
N LEU A 175 13.40 -0.30 6.97
CA LEU A 175 13.83 -0.28 8.37
C LEU A 175 12.76 -0.77 9.36
N GLY A 176 11.53 -1.01 8.89
CA GLY A 176 10.37 -1.30 9.74
C GLY A 176 9.88 -0.06 10.51
N ALA A 177 10.23 1.14 10.07
CA ALA A 177 9.69 2.39 10.59
C ALA A 177 8.27 2.62 10.04
N VAL A 178 7.47 3.36 10.78
CA VAL A 178 6.11 3.78 10.42
C VAL A 178 6.20 5.12 9.70
N VAL A 179 5.52 5.26 8.57
CA VAL A 179 5.49 6.52 7.82
C VAL A 179 4.20 7.26 8.12
N SER A 180 4.30 8.52 8.55
CA SER A 180 3.18 9.44 8.75
C SER A 180 3.19 10.50 7.65
N VAL A 181 2.39 10.30 6.59
CA VAL A 181 2.34 11.24 5.46
C VAL A 181 1.38 12.38 5.76
N VAL A 182 1.87 13.61 5.71
CA VAL A 182 1.08 14.83 5.86
C VAL A 182 1.09 15.57 4.54
N PHE A 183 -0.10 15.81 3.98
CA PHE A 183 -0.24 16.53 2.71
C PHE A 183 0.39 17.92 2.79
N ALA A 184 1.22 18.26 1.81
CA ALA A 184 2.05 19.48 1.78
C ALA A 184 1.27 20.80 1.68
N GLY A 185 -0.06 20.74 1.52
CA GLY A 185 -0.94 21.92 1.56
C GLY A 185 -1.60 22.18 2.92
N PHE A 186 -1.28 21.39 3.95
CA PHE A 186 -1.85 21.61 5.28
C PHE A 186 -1.26 22.84 5.99
N SER A 187 -2.05 23.44 6.88
CA SER A 187 -1.56 24.52 7.73
C SER A 187 -0.52 24.03 8.74
N ALA A 188 0.32 24.94 9.23
CA ALA A 188 1.33 24.64 10.25
C ALA A 188 0.73 23.97 11.50
N ASN A 189 -0.44 24.43 11.96
CA ASN A 189 -1.15 23.83 13.10
C ASN A 189 -1.58 22.37 12.82
N SER A 190 -1.99 22.09 11.58
CA SER A 190 -2.41 20.75 11.16
C SER A 190 -1.22 19.79 11.03
N LEU A 191 -0.05 20.30 10.65
CA LEU A 191 1.20 19.55 10.64
C LEU A 191 1.68 19.26 12.07
N ALA A 192 1.72 20.29 12.91
CA ALA A 192 2.17 20.18 14.30
C ALA A 192 1.34 19.16 15.10
N SER A 193 0.00 19.18 14.97
CA SER A 193 -0.86 18.24 15.69
C SER A 193 -0.58 16.79 15.32
N ARG A 194 -0.32 16.49 14.04
CA ARG A 194 0.00 15.13 13.56
C ARG A 194 1.37 14.66 14.02
N ILE A 195 2.36 15.55 14.04
CA ILE A 195 3.70 15.24 14.56
C ILE A 195 3.60 14.88 16.06
N MET A 196 2.87 15.68 16.83
CA MET A 196 2.71 15.43 18.28
C MET A 196 1.92 14.15 18.57
N ASP A 197 0.81 13.92 17.86
CA ASP A 197 -0.05 12.75 18.07
C ASP A 197 0.66 11.44 17.71
N SER A 198 1.46 11.45 16.63
CA SER A 198 2.18 10.25 16.19
C SER A 198 3.50 10.01 16.93
N GLY A 199 4.00 10.99 17.70
CA GLY A 199 5.26 10.87 18.41
C GLY A 199 6.49 10.82 17.50
N SER A 200 6.43 11.47 16.33
CA SER A 200 7.45 11.36 15.29
C SER A 200 8.86 11.75 15.74
N GLU A 201 9.81 10.88 15.43
CA GLU A 201 11.24 11.06 15.69
C GLU A 201 11.93 11.89 14.61
N LEU A 202 11.37 11.94 13.41
CA LEU A 202 11.95 12.67 12.28
C LEU A 202 10.88 13.26 11.38
N LEU A 203 11.04 14.54 11.06
CA LEU A 203 10.31 15.23 9.99
C LEU A 203 11.22 15.34 8.76
N ILE A 204 10.73 14.88 7.61
CA ILE A 204 11.38 15.06 6.32
C ILE A 204 10.50 15.97 5.46
N THR A 205 11.08 17.06 4.95
CA THR A 205 10.35 18.07 4.19
C THR A 205 11.19 18.64 3.04
N ALA A 206 10.56 19.47 2.21
CA ALA A 206 11.18 20.17 1.10
C ALA A 206 11.32 21.66 1.42
N THR A 207 12.29 22.33 0.82
CA THR A 207 12.50 23.77 0.98
C THR A 207 11.36 24.59 0.38
N ARG A 208 10.78 24.12 -0.72
CA ARG A 208 9.61 24.70 -1.40
C ARG A 208 8.82 23.63 -2.14
N LEU A 209 7.59 23.96 -2.52
CA LEU A 209 6.84 23.18 -3.50
C LEU A 209 7.46 23.36 -4.90
N PRO A 210 7.35 22.36 -5.79
CA PRO A 210 7.75 22.53 -7.19
C PRO A 210 6.91 23.66 -7.80
N GLU A 211 7.56 24.75 -8.20
CA GLU A 211 6.93 25.84 -8.94
C GLU A 211 6.65 25.36 -10.37
N GLY A 212 5.44 25.65 -10.88
CA GLY A 212 5.13 25.57 -12.31
C GLY A 212 5.49 26.87 -13.00
#